data_AF-A0A0L0LMP6-F1
#
_entry.id   AF-A0A0L0LMP6-F1
#
_cell.length_a   1.000
_cell.length_b   1.000
_cell.length_c   1.000
_cell.angle_alpha   90.00
_cell.angle_beta   90.00
_cell.angle_gamma   90.00
#
_symmetry.space_group_name_H-M   'P 1'
#
loop_
_entity.id
_entity.type
_entity.pdbx_description
1 polymer ?
#
loop_
_entity_poly.entity_id
_entity_poly.type
_entity_poly.pdbx_seq_one_letter_code
_entity_poly.pdbx_strand_id
1 'polypeptide(L)'
;MTGSEGPSSQPEGKEQQQRRYGRLLDTYSELYQRIQAHHRARTGLADETTQARLRVLEEKRHNLHLQLIALGSSLGKEKSDVLVDIIRDQRTLEEYGLPEFSILTENDIIEDGNWHNPYSFNIDSDEKGEGFLPGAPKRFIDAEEESQRLIGPDKCIIVFSIDPVVDGGTTHSPADIEARRRRAKALAESIKGEVIDMRDSEYHEAYAQILGVEIPKKDLEGVARIIRDNPELYRLKDEYYSEEERKEAAEEQKWIDGRHK
;
A
#
# COMPACT_ATOMS: atom_id res chain seq x y z
N MET A 1 54.84 -8.48 23.34
CA MET A 1 54.04 -8.75 22.12
C MET A 1 52.59 -8.89 22.57
N THR A 2 51.85 -7.78 22.59
CA THR A 2 50.42 -7.75 22.91
C THR A 2 49.65 -7.86 21.60
N GLY A 3 49.07 -9.03 21.35
CA GLY A 3 48.18 -9.23 20.21
C GLY A 3 46.89 -8.47 20.44
N SER A 4 46.65 -7.44 19.62
CA SER A 4 45.35 -6.80 19.49
C SER A 4 44.46 -7.70 18.63
N GLU A 5 43.60 -8.47 19.27
CA GLU A 5 42.45 -9.08 18.59
C GLU A 5 41.52 -7.94 18.18
N GLY A 6 41.54 -7.59 16.90
CA GLY A 6 40.55 -6.70 16.31
C GLY A 6 39.16 -7.31 16.44
N PRO A 7 38.09 -6.49 16.51
CA PRO A 7 36.74 -7.00 16.64
C PRO A 7 36.42 -7.89 15.42
N SER A 8 36.18 -9.15 15.70
CA SER A 8 35.68 -10.16 14.77
C SER A 8 34.34 -9.69 14.19
N SER A 9 34.35 -9.12 12.98
CA SER A 9 33.15 -8.84 12.20
C SER A 9 32.63 -10.14 11.60
N GLN A 10 32.01 -10.97 12.44
CA GLN A 10 31.16 -12.03 11.93
C GLN A 10 30.03 -11.39 11.11
N PRO A 11 29.71 -11.92 9.91
CA PRO A 11 28.58 -11.42 9.13
C PRO A 11 27.31 -11.55 9.99
N GLU A 12 26.58 -10.43 10.17
CA GLU A 12 25.27 -10.43 10.82
C GLU A 12 24.40 -11.53 10.19
N GLY A 13 23.79 -12.38 11.02
CA GLY A 13 22.93 -13.46 10.53
C GLY A 13 21.75 -12.88 9.73
N LYS A 14 21.28 -13.61 8.71
CA LYS A 14 20.18 -13.19 7.82
C LYS A 14 18.93 -12.70 8.59
N GLU A 15 18.61 -13.36 9.70
CA GLU A 15 17.50 -12.99 10.59
C GLU A 15 17.72 -11.63 11.28
N GLN A 16 18.95 -11.35 11.72
CA GLN A 16 19.31 -10.07 12.33
C GLN A 16 19.22 -8.92 11.31
N GLN A 17 19.64 -9.18 10.07
CA GLN A 17 19.51 -8.24 8.95
C GLN A 17 18.04 -7.97 8.61
N GLN A 18 17.18 -9.01 8.61
CA GLN A 18 15.73 -8.84 8.40
C GLN A 18 15.09 -8.00 9.51
N ARG A 19 15.40 -8.25 10.79
CA ARG A 19 14.89 -7.44 11.91
C ARG A 19 15.36 -5.99 11.81
N ARG A 20 16.61 -5.77 11.38
CA ARG A 20 17.15 -4.42 11.15
C ARG A 20 16.42 -3.73 10.00
N TYR A 21 16.14 -4.45 8.92
CA TYR A 21 15.39 -3.94 7.78
C TYR A 21 13.97 -3.50 8.18
N GLY A 22 13.26 -4.33 8.97
CA GLY A 22 11.94 -3.96 9.52
C GLY A 22 11.98 -2.68 10.34
N ARG A 23 12.93 -2.55 11.27
CA ARG A 23 13.09 -1.31 12.06
C ARG A 23 13.38 -0.07 11.23
N LEU A 24 14.13 -0.21 10.13
CA LEU A 24 14.39 0.90 9.22
C LEU A 24 13.11 1.33 8.48
N LEU A 25 12.25 0.38 8.08
CA LEU A 25 10.93 0.68 7.51
C LEU A 25 10.05 1.44 8.52
N ASP A 26 9.96 0.94 9.75
CA ASP A 26 9.15 1.59 10.79
C ASP A 26 9.62 3.03 11.05
N THR A 27 10.96 3.24 11.14
CA THR A 27 11.55 4.58 11.32
C THR A 27 11.28 5.49 10.11
N TYR A 28 11.32 4.92 8.90
CA TYR A 28 11.02 5.65 7.66
C TYR A 28 9.56 6.14 7.66
N SER A 29 8.63 5.27 8.06
CA SER A 29 7.20 5.55 8.23
C SER A 29 6.94 6.67 9.25
N GLU A 30 7.59 6.60 10.41
CA GLU A 30 7.49 7.64 11.44
C GLU A 30 7.95 9.01 10.94
N LEU A 31 9.07 9.06 10.19
CA LEU A 31 9.55 10.31 9.61
C LEU A 31 8.56 10.86 8.58
N TYR A 32 7.99 9.99 7.75
CA TYR A 32 6.97 10.36 6.78
C TYR A 32 5.73 10.96 7.46
N GLN A 33 5.18 10.30 8.48
CA GLN A 33 4.02 10.81 9.23
C GLN A 33 4.31 12.18 9.87
N ARG A 34 5.53 12.39 10.40
CA ARG A 34 5.95 13.68 10.95
C ARG A 34 6.02 14.78 9.89
N ILE A 35 6.57 14.46 8.71
CA ILE A 35 6.62 15.39 7.58
C ILE A 35 5.19 15.77 7.16
N GLN A 36 4.29 14.79 7.03
CA GLN A 36 2.88 15.02 6.72
C GLN A 36 2.17 15.89 7.78
N ALA A 37 2.41 15.64 9.07
CA ALA A 37 1.87 16.47 10.14
C ALA A 37 2.33 17.95 10.03
N HIS A 38 3.61 18.16 9.69
CA HIS A 38 4.13 19.51 9.43
C HIS A 38 3.50 20.15 8.19
N HIS A 39 3.23 19.40 7.12
CA HIS A 39 2.51 19.92 5.95
C HIS A 39 1.07 20.30 6.27
N ARG A 40 0.33 19.46 7.00
CA ARG A 40 -1.08 19.71 7.37
C ARG A 40 -1.24 20.86 8.36
N ALA A 41 -0.28 21.05 9.27
CA ALA A 41 -0.29 22.16 10.23
C ALA A 41 -0.02 23.53 9.58
N ARG A 42 0.35 23.61 8.29
CA ARG A 42 0.53 24.88 7.56
C ARG A 42 -0.82 25.46 7.15
N THR A 43 -1.37 26.32 7.98
CA THR A 43 -2.50 27.22 7.65
C THR A 43 -2.07 28.68 7.40
N GLY A 44 -0.79 28.92 7.08
CA GLY A 44 -0.25 30.27 6.79
C GLY A 44 1.19 30.30 6.25
N LEU A 45 1.75 31.51 6.08
CA LEU A 45 3.14 31.78 5.68
C LEU A 45 4.11 30.98 6.59
N ALA A 46 4.86 30.06 5.99
CA ALA A 46 5.74 29.17 6.73
C ALA A 46 6.94 29.95 7.31
N ASP A 47 7.08 29.90 8.64
CA ASP A 47 8.24 30.41 9.35
C ASP A 47 9.52 29.67 8.91
N GLU A 48 10.63 30.40 8.74
CA GLU A 48 11.93 29.86 8.28
C GLU A 48 12.41 28.70 9.17
N THR A 49 12.09 28.74 10.46
CA THR A 49 12.42 27.67 11.42
C THR A 49 11.72 26.36 11.10
N THR A 50 10.49 26.41 10.59
CA THR A 50 9.71 25.22 10.22
C THR A 50 10.24 24.62 8.91
N GLN A 51 10.64 25.46 7.96
CA GLN A 51 11.30 24.98 6.74
C GLN A 51 12.65 24.32 7.02
N ALA A 52 13.45 24.88 7.93
CA ALA A 52 14.70 24.27 8.35
C ALA A 52 14.49 22.89 9.01
N ARG A 53 13.47 22.76 9.88
CA ARG A 53 13.11 21.48 10.50
C ARG A 53 12.65 20.45 9.48
N LEU A 54 11.83 20.85 8.51
CA LEU A 54 11.39 19.98 7.42
C LEU A 54 12.57 19.47 6.60
N ARG A 55 13.52 20.33 6.22
CA ARG A 55 14.73 19.91 5.48
C ARG A 55 15.53 18.85 6.23
N VAL A 56 15.67 18.98 7.55
CA VAL A 56 16.37 17.98 8.37
C VAL A 56 15.61 16.65 8.40
N LEU A 57 14.28 16.66 8.44
CA LEU A 57 13.48 15.43 8.39
C LEU A 57 13.57 14.76 7.02
N GLU A 58 13.51 15.53 5.94
CA GLU A 58 13.68 15.06 4.56
C GLU A 58 15.05 14.44 4.33
N GLU A 59 16.13 15.09 4.79
CA GLU A 59 17.49 14.55 4.70
C GLU A 59 17.64 13.23 5.46
N LYS A 60 17.02 13.13 6.65
CA LYS A 60 16.98 11.87 7.40
C LYS A 60 16.20 10.79 6.67
N ARG A 61 15.05 11.12 6.08
CA ARG A 61 14.25 10.18 5.27
C ARG A 61 15.05 9.67 4.09
N HIS A 62 15.74 10.56 3.37
CA HIS A 62 16.62 10.19 2.26
C HIS A 62 17.75 9.24 2.69
N ASN A 63 18.42 9.53 3.81
CA ASN A 63 19.49 8.66 4.31
C ASN A 63 18.97 7.28 4.73
N LEU A 64 17.77 7.19 5.33
CA LEU A 64 17.14 5.90 5.63
C LEU A 64 16.79 5.13 4.36
N HIS A 65 16.32 5.82 3.31
CA HIS A 65 16.05 5.21 2.01
C HIS A 65 17.28 4.52 1.42
N LEU A 66 18.43 5.21 1.44
CA LEU A 66 19.69 4.63 0.95
C LEU A 66 20.13 3.42 1.79
N GLN A 67 19.91 3.45 3.11
CA GLN A 67 20.20 2.32 3.99
C GLN A 67 19.27 1.13 3.73
N LEU A 68 17.98 1.38 3.48
CA LEU A 68 17.01 0.36 3.09
C LEU A 68 17.43 -0.32 1.77
N ILE A 69 17.84 0.45 0.76
CA ILE A 69 18.35 -0.12 -0.51
C ILE A 69 19.58 -0.99 -0.27
N ALA A 70 20.56 -0.51 0.51
CA ALA A 70 21.79 -1.24 0.77
C ALA A 70 21.53 -2.55 1.54
N LEU A 71 20.72 -2.50 2.59
CA LEU A 71 20.37 -3.66 3.42
C LEU A 71 19.46 -4.63 2.66
N GLY A 72 18.49 -4.12 1.88
CA GLY A 72 17.65 -4.92 1.00
C GLY A 72 18.49 -5.71 -0.01
N SER A 73 19.49 -5.06 -0.63
CA SER A 73 20.42 -5.72 -1.54
C SER A 73 21.18 -6.87 -0.86
N SER A 74 21.61 -6.70 0.41
CA SER A 74 22.25 -7.80 1.17
C SER A 74 21.29 -8.95 1.53
N LEU A 75 19.98 -8.69 1.54
CA LEU A 75 18.93 -9.69 1.73
C LEU A 75 18.48 -10.35 0.42
N GLY A 76 19.05 -9.96 -0.72
CA GLY A 76 18.69 -10.45 -2.04
C GLY A 76 17.49 -9.77 -2.67
N LYS A 77 17.05 -8.61 -2.14
CA LYS A 77 15.98 -7.78 -2.71
C LYS A 77 16.53 -6.86 -3.80
N GLU A 78 15.75 -6.67 -4.86
CA GLU A 78 16.03 -5.61 -5.83
C GLU A 78 15.58 -4.25 -5.30
N LYS A 79 16.03 -3.17 -5.96
CA LYS A 79 15.60 -1.81 -5.58
C LYS A 79 14.08 -1.63 -5.68
N SER A 80 13.45 -2.22 -6.69
CA SER A 80 12.00 -2.21 -6.87
C SER A 80 11.26 -2.86 -5.69
N ASP A 81 11.79 -3.96 -5.14
CA ASP A 81 11.19 -4.62 -3.98
C ASP A 81 11.27 -3.73 -2.74
N VAL A 82 12.40 -3.05 -2.53
CA VAL A 82 12.58 -2.11 -1.42
C VAL A 82 11.62 -0.92 -1.55
N LEU A 83 11.44 -0.40 -2.76
CA LEU A 83 10.48 0.68 -3.02
C LEU A 83 9.05 0.23 -2.74
N VAL A 84 8.68 -0.95 -3.20
CA VAL A 84 7.37 -1.55 -2.93
C VAL A 84 7.13 -1.74 -1.43
N ASP A 85 8.12 -2.22 -0.68
CA ASP A 85 8.02 -2.36 0.78
C ASP A 85 7.73 -1.00 1.46
N ILE A 86 8.41 0.07 1.02
CA ILE A 86 8.22 1.42 1.56
C ILE A 86 6.80 1.93 1.28
N ILE A 87 6.35 1.82 0.03
CA ILE A 87 5.03 2.30 -0.41
C ILE A 87 3.92 1.52 0.32
N ARG A 88 4.09 0.21 0.46
CA ARG A 88 3.17 -0.67 1.17
C ARG A 88 3.04 -0.25 2.63
N ASP A 89 4.16 -0.01 3.32
CA ASP A 89 4.16 0.45 4.71
C ASP A 89 3.52 1.84 4.87
N GLN A 90 3.74 2.74 3.91
CA GLN A 90 3.09 4.07 3.88
C GLN A 90 1.62 4.03 3.45
N ARG A 91 1.16 2.92 2.87
CA ARG A 91 -0.18 2.73 2.29
C ARG A 91 -0.57 3.79 1.24
N THR A 92 0.42 4.36 0.54
CA THR A 92 0.19 5.40 -0.48
C THR A 92 1.32 5.48 -1.50
N LEU A 93 0.99 5.83 -2.76
CA LEU A 93 1.94 6.14 -3.84
C LEU A 93 2.36 7.63 -3.86
N GLU A 94 2.34 8.31 -2.72
CA GLU A 94 2.70 9.74 -2.62
C GLU A 94 4.14 10.03 -3.06
N GLU A 95 5.11 9.13 -2.83
CA GLU A 95 6.49 9.27 -3.35
C GLU A 95 6.53 9.34 -4.89
N TYR A 96 5.48 8.85 -5.57
CA TYR A 96 5.29 8.99 -7.01
C TYR A 96 4.36 10.14 -7.39
N GLY A 97 3.90 10.97 -6.45
CA GLY A 97 2.94 12.05 -6.70
C GLY A 97 1.48 11.59 -6.82
N LEU A 98 1.18 10.37 -6.37
CA LEU A 98 -0.12 9.71 -6.48
C LEU A 98 -0.70 9.37 -5.09
N PRO A 99 -0.95 10.38 -4.23
CA PRO A 99 -1.35 10.14 -2.84
C PRO A 99 -2.69 9.39 -2.68
N GLU A 100 -3.55 9.43 -3.69
CA GLU A 100 -4.86 8.76 -3.69
C GLU A 100 -4.81 7.26 -4.02
N PHE A 101 -3.65 6.74 -4.45
CA PHE A 101 -3.48 5.32 -4.76
C PHE A 101 -2.66 4.61 -3.69
N SER A 102 -2.95 3.33 -3.48
CA SER A 102 -2.14 2.41 -2.69
C SER A 102 -1.77 1.18 -3.54
N ILE A 103 -0.92 0.32 -3.00
CA ILE A 103 -0.58 -0.96 -3.63
C ILE A 103 -0.84 -2.13 -2.70
N LEU A 104 -1.16 -3.29 -3.29
CA LEU A 104 -1.17 -4.59 -2.63
C LEU A 104 -0.09 -5.49 -3.26
N THR A 105 0.43 -6.41 -2.46
CA THR A 105 1.53 -7.32 -2.77
C THR A 105 1.16 -8.74 -2.36
N GLU A 106 2.03 -9.69 -2.67
CA GLU A 106 1.90 -11.10 -2.28
C GLU A 106 1.79 -11.33 -0.76
N ASN A 107 2.09 -10.31 0.05
CA ASN A 107 2.02 -10.38 1.51
C ASN A 107 0.71 -9.81 2.07
N ASP A 108 -0.17 -9.28 1.23
CA ASP A 108 -1.41 -8.58 1.63
C ASP A 108 -2.66 -9.45 1.45
N ILE A 109 -2.63 -10.41 0.51
CA ILE A 109 -3.77 -11.31 0.24
C ILE A 109 -3.23 -12.73 0.12
N ILE A 110 -3.70 -13.60 1.00
CA ILE A 110 -3.39 -15.03 0.98
C ILE A 110 -4.68 -15.76 0.63
N GLU A 111 -4.63 -16.60 -0.39
CA GLU A 111 -5.70 -17.54 -0.69
C GLU A 111 -5.56 -18.74 0.25
N ASP A 112 -6.35 -18.76 1.32
CA ASP A 112 -6.44 -19.92 2.19
C ASP A 112 -7.44 -20.85 1.50
N GLY A 113 -7.02 -22.02 1.02
CA GLY A 113 -7.86 -23.00 0.28
C GLY A 113 -9.10 -23.52 1.02
N ASN A 114 -9.48 -22.86 2.11
CA ASN A 114 -10.73 -22.97 2.82
C ASN A 114 -11.86 -22.28 2.05
N TRP A 115 -12.82 -23.08 1.60
CA TRP A 115 -14.06 -22.61 0.97
C TRP A 115 -14.89 -21.64 1.84
N HIS A 116 -14.68 -21.60 3.16
CA HIS A 116 -15.35 -20.68 4.09
C HIS A 116 -14.70 -19.30 4.20
N ASN A 117 -13.40 -19.20 3.92
CA ASN A 117 -12.66 -17.94 3.97
C ASN A 117 -11.54 -18.06 2.96
N PRO A 118 -11.84 -17.89 1.66
CA PRO A 118 -10.87 -18.14 0.62
C PRO A 118 -9.74 -17.11 0.64
N TYR A 119 -9.90 -15.95 1.30
CA TYR A 119 -8.88 -14.91 1.33
C TYR A 119 -8.62 -14.34 2.73
N SER A 120 -7.40 -14.52 3.22
CA SER A 120 -6.88 -13.78 4.37
C SER A 120 -6.23 -12.47 3.92
N PHE A 121 -6.81 -11.35 4.34
CA PHE A 121 -6.23 -10.02 4.15
C PHE A 121 -5.26 -9.70 5.28
N ASN A 122 -3.97 -9.64 4.95
CA ASN A 122 -2.95 -9.15 5.87
C ASN A 122 -2.81 -7.62 5.74
N ILE A 123 -3.95 -6.92 5.84
CA ILE A 123 -3.99 -5.49 6.04
C ILE A 123 -3.84 -5.33 7.54
N ASP A 124 -2.62 -5.08 8.03
CA ASP A 124 -2.29 -4.84 9.45
C ASP A 124 -3.52 -4.29 10.19
N SER A 125 -4.25 -5.19 10.85
CA SER A 125 -5.44 -4.83 11.60
C SER A 125 -4.91 -4.13 12.83
N ASP A 126 -4.90 -2.80 12.77
CA ASP A 126 -4.85 -1.92 13.93
C ASP A 126 -6.12 -2.09 14.77
N GLU A 127 -6.52 -3.34 15.07
CA GLU A 127 -7.41 -3.60 16.18
C GLU A 127 -6.64 -3.29 17.45
N LYS A 128 -6.84 -2.06 17.89
CA LYS A 128 -6.83 -1.62 19.28
C LYS A 128 -7.74 -2.55 20.11
N GLY A 129 -7.30 -3.77 20.35
CA GLY A 129 -7.86 -4.74 21.27
C GLY A 129 -6.80 -5.04 22.31
N GLU A 130 -7.10 -4.76 23.57
CA GLU A 130 -6.22 -4.95 24.72
C GLU A 130 -5.57 -6.35 24.70
N GLY A 131 -4.24 -6.43 24.55
CA GLY A 131 -3.53 -7.69 24.81
C GLY A 131 -2.25 -8.04 24.05
N PHE A 132 -1.72 -7.20 23.16
CA PHE A 132 -0.46 -7.56 22.46
C PHE A 132 0.76 -6.74 22.91
N LEU A 133 1.81 -7.47 23.28
CA LEU A 133 3.09 -6.92 23.74
C LEU A 133 3.78 -6.15 22.58
N PRO A 134 4.30 -4.93 22.82
CA PRO A 134 5.04 -4.18 21.82
C PRO A 134 6.32 -4.95 21.47
N GLY A 135 6.49 -5.29 20.20
CA GLY A 135 7.66 -6.04 19.69
C GLY A 135 7.37 -7.45 19.19
N ALA A 136 6.10 -7.85 19.07
CA ALA A 136 5.76 -9.04 18.30
C ALA A 136 6.17 -8.83 16.82
N PRO A 137 6.91 -9.78 16.20
CA PRO A 137 7.27 -9.66 14.80
C PRO A 137 5.98 -9.55 13.97
N LYS A 138 5.92 -8.59 13.03
CA LYS A 138 4.93 -8.56 11.94
C LYS A 138 4.81 -10.00 11.46
N ARG A 139 3.66 -10.65 11.71
CA ARG A 139 3.46 -12.07 11.38
C ARG A 139 3.56 -12.15 9.86
N PHE A 140 4.73 -12.56 9.36
CA PHE A 140 4.77 -13.30 8.12
C PHE A 140 3.92 -14.53 8.42
N ILE A 141 2.69 -14.54 7.92
CA ILE A 141 1.87 -15.74 7.98
C ILE A 141 2.66 -16.75 7.15
N ASP A 142 3.27 -17.71 7.84
CA ASP A 142 3.81 -18.90 7.20
C ASP A 142 2.60 -19.56 6.55
N ALA A 143 2.48 -19.37 5.24
CA ALA A 143 1.49 -20.01 4.40
C ALA A 143 1.46 -21.51 4.77
N GLU A 144 0.37 -21.98 5.36
CA GLU A 144 0.15 -23.42 5.56
C GLU A 144 0.25 -24.11 4.19
N GLU A 145 0.60 -25.40 4.14
CA GLU A 145 0.93 -26.15 2.90
C GLU A 145 -0.14 -26.06 1.78
N GLU A 146 -1.37 -25.64 2.10
CA GLU A 146 -2.50 -25.48 1.16
C GLU A 146 -2.82 -24.03 0.78
N SER A 147 -2.15 -23.03 1.36
CA SER A 147 -2.40 -21.60 1.08
C SER A 147 -1.55 -21.08 -0.08
N GLN A 148 -2.17 -20.35 -0.99
CA GLN A 148 -1.52 -19.78 -2.18
C GLN A 148 -1.49 -18.26 -2.10
N ARG A 149 -0.38 -17.66 -2.50
CA ARG A 149 -0.32 -16.20 -2.63
C ARG A 149 -1.03 -15.82 -3.92
N LEU A 150 -2.05 -14.99 -3.79
CA LEU A 150 -2.87 -14.57 -4.92
C LEU A 150 -2.07 -13.69 -5.89
N ILE A 151 -1.22 -12.82 -5.36
CA ILE A 151 -0.34 -11.94 -6.14
C ILE A 151 1.02 -12.62 -6.26
N GLY A 152 1.56 -12.66 -7.48
CA GLY A 152 2.91 -13.19 -7.73
C GLY A 152 4.00 -12.39 -6.97
N PRO A 153 5.10 -13.01 -6.53
CA PRO A 153 6.12 -12.35 -5.71
C PRO A 153 6.84 -11.20 -6.41
N ASP A 154 6.81 -11.15 -7.74
CA ASP A 154 7.38 -10.10 -8.58
C ASP A 154 6.33 -9.08 -9.07
N LYS A 155 5.08 -9.18 -8.57
CA LYS A 155 3.95 -8.34 -8.97
C LYS A 155 3.38 -7.52 -7.81
N CYS A 156 2.64 -6.49 -8.15
CA CYS A 156 1.81 -5.73 -7.22
C CYS A 156 0.52 -5.29 -7.92
N ILE A 157 -0.49 -4.94 -7.14
CA ILE A 157 -1.76 -4.38 -7.61
C ILE A 157 -1.77 -2.88 -7.26
N ILE A 158 -2.00 -2.01 -8.25
CA ILE A 158 -2.39 -0.62 -7.99
C ILE A 158 -3.89 -0.61 -7.69
N VAL A 159 -4.24 -0.17 -6.49
CA VAL A 159 -5.62 -0.26 -5.97
C VAL A 159 -6.45 0.93 -6.44
N PHE A 160 -7.60 0.63 -7.04
CA PHE A 160 -8.65 1.60 -7.40
C PHE A 160 -9.79 1.61 -6.39
N SER A 161 -10.12 0.46 -5.79
CA SER A 161 -11.09 0.35 -4.71
C SER A 161 -10.83 -0.87 -3.83
N ILE A 162 -11.10 -0.74 -2.54
CA ILE A 162 -11.26 -1.86 -1.60
C ILE A 162 -12.57 -1.59 -0.87
N ASP A 163 -13.58 -2.40 -1.17
CA ASP A 163 -14.95 -2.18 -0.70
C ASP A 163 -15.31 -3.28 0.29
N PRO A 164 -15.67 -2.96 1.55
CA PRO A 164 -16.21 -3.98 2.43
C PRO A 164 -17.57 -4.46 1.89
N VAL A 165 -17.80 -5.76 1.86
CA VAL A 165 -19.16 -6.31 1.73
C VAL A 165 -19.69 -6.50 3.14
N VAL A 166 -20.90 -6.03 3.39
CA VAL A 166 -21.56 -6.19 4.69
C VAL A 166 -22.56 -7.34 4.60
N ASP A 167 -22.82 -7.97 5.75
CA ASP A 167 -23.80 -9.06 5.89
C ASP A 167 -25.09 -8.79 5.10
N GLY A 168 -25.50 -9.78 4.31
CA GLY A 168 -26.62 -9.67 3.36
C GLY A 168 -26.20 -9.43 1.90
N GLY A 169 -24.90 -9.41 1.60
CA GLY A 169 -24.37 -9.32 0.23
C GLY A 169 -24.38 -7.92 -0.36
N THR A 170 -24.58 -6.90 0.48
CA THR A 170 -24.58 -5.49 0.05
C THR A 170 -23.16 -4.97 0.12
N THR A 171 -22.58 -4.64 -1.04
CA THR A 171 -21.29 -3.95 -1.13
C THR A 171 -21.47 -2.47 -0.77
N HIS A 172 -20.66 -1.94 0.14
CA HIS A 172 -20.52 -0.49 0.29
C HIS A 172 -19.49 0.02 -0.71
N SER A 173 -19.81 -0.15 -2.00
CA SER A 173 -18.98 0.39 -3.05
C SER A 173 -19.07 1.92 -3.05
N PRO A 174 -17.97 2.63 -3.33
CA PRO A 174 -18.00 4.06 -3.58
C PRO A 174 -19.02 4.41 -4.65
N ALA A 175 -19.68 5.56 -4.49
CA ALA A 175 -20.66 6.05 -5.45
C ALA A 175 -20.11 6.19 -6.88
N ASP A 176 -18.79 6.28 -7.03
CA ASP A 176 -18.08 6.41 -8.30
C ASP A 176 -17.45 5.10 -8.79
N ILE A 177 -17.90 3.93 -8.29
CA ILE A 177 -17.28 2.63 -8.58
C ILE A 177 -17.19 2.31 -10.08
N GLU A 178 -18.21 2.68 -10.87
CA GLU A 178 -18.17 2.46 -12.32
C GLU A 178 -17.14 3.36 -13.01
N ALA A 179 -16.95 4.58 -12.53
CA ALA A 179 -15.85 5.43 -13.00
C ALA A 179 -14.49 4.82 -12.65
N ARG A 180 -14.31 4.33 -11.40
CA ARG A 180 -13.08 3.62 -10.98
C ARG A 180 -12.80 2.40 -11.86
N ARG A 181 -13.83 1.60 -12.16
CA ARG A 181 -13.76 0.41 -13.03
C ARG A 181 -13.34 0.77 -14.46
N ARG A 182 -13.90 1.84 -15.04
CA ARG A 182 -13.49 2.33 -16.36
C ARG A 182 -12.02 2.77 -16.37
N ARG A 183 -11.60 3.51 -15.35
CA ARG A 183 -10.21 4.01 -15.22
C ARG A 183 -9.20 2.87 -15.03
N ALA A 184 -9.54 1.86 -14.21
CA ALA A 184 -8.72 0.66 -14.03
C ALA A 184 -8.55 -0.12 -15.36
N LYS A 185 -9.65 -0.32 -16.11
CA LYS A 185 -9.60 -0.95 -17.44
C LYS A 185 -8.74 -0.16 -18.43
N ALA A 186 -8.94 1.16 -18.50
CA ALA A 186 -8.16 2.03 -19.37
C ALA A 186 -6.65 1.96 -19.03
N LEU A 187 -6.31 1.95 -17.74
CA LEU A 187 -4.92 1.82 -17.31
C LEU A 187 -4.35 0.46 -17.73
N ALA A 188 -5.05 -0.64 -17.42
CA ALA A 188 -4.62 -1.99 -17.79
C ALA A 188 -4.40 -2.15 -19.31
N GLU A 189 -5.31 -1.63 -20.13
CA GLU A 189 -5.16 -1.62 -21.59
C GLU A 189 -3.91 -0.84 -22.04
N SER A 190 -3.66 0.33 -21.45
CA SER A 190 -2.53 1.19 -21.82
C SER A 190 -1.16 0.57 -21.51
N ILE A 191 -1.08 -0.23 -20.44
CA ILE A 191 0.18 -0.85 -19.98
C ILE A 191 0.26 -2.35 -20.29
N LYS A 192 -0.77 -2.93 -20.93
CA LYS A 192 -0.94 -4.38 -21.12
C LYS A 192 -0.91 -5.17 -19.80
N GLY A 193 -1.48 -4.56 -18.76
CA GLY A 193 -1.66 -5.17 -17.44
C GLY A 193 -2.95 -5.97 -17.36
N GLU A 194 -3.22 -6.52 -16.18
CA GLU A 194 -4.43 -7.28 -15.89
C GLU A 194 -5.32 -6.52 -14.91
N VAL A 195 -6.62 -6.46 -15.19
CA VAL A 195 -7.58 -5.90 -14.24
C VAL A 195 -7.93 -6.98 -13.23
N ILE A 196 -7.70 -6.67 -11.97
CA ILE A 196 -8.14 -7.50 -10.85
C ILE A 196 -9.47 -6.91 -10.36
N ASP A 197 -10.51 -7.70 -10.45
CA ASP A 197 -11.82 -7.42 -9.83
C ASP A 197 -12.23 -8.67 -9.07
N MET A 198 -11.74 -8.76 -7.85
CA MET A 198 -11.88 -9.93 -7.02
C MET A 198 -12.84 -9.67 -5.89
N ARG A 199 -13.70 -10.65 -5.66
CA ARG A 199 -14.66 -10.63 -4.57
C ARG A 199 -14.37 -11.82 -3.69
N ASP A 200 -14.20 -11.56 -2.41
CA ASP A 200 -14.27 -12.61 -1.41
C ASP A 200 -15.71 -13.11 -1.28
N SER A 201 -15.94 -14.40 -1.53
CA SER A 201 -17.27 -15.00 -1.49
C SER A 201 -17.25 -16.32 -0.70
N GLU A 202 -17.74 -16.32 0.53
CA GLU A 202 -19.05 -16.87 0.96
C GLU A 202 -19.18 -16.88 2.50
N TYR A 203 -20.36 -16.47 3.00
CA TYR A 203 -20.90 -16.73 4.35
C TYR A 203 -20.14 -16.17 5.61
N HIS A 204 -20.59 -14.97 5.99
CA HIS A 204 -20.77 -14.41 7.35
C HIS A 204 -19.68 -13.64 8.11
N GLU A 205 -18.44 -13.50 7.65
CA GLU A 205 -17.47 -12.67 8.39
C GLU A 205 -16.63 -11.80 7.44
N ALA A 206 -16.85 -10.48 7.50
CA ALA A 206 -16.08 -9.39 6.88
C ALA A 206 -15.50 -9.65 5.47
N TYR A 207 -16.31 -9.39 4.46
CA TYR A 207 -15.95 -9.53 3.06
C TYR A 207 -15.22 -8.30 2.51
N ALA A 208 -14.38 -8.45 1.49
CA ALA A 208 -13.91 -7.33 0.67
C ALA A 208 -13.96 -7.61 -0.84
N GLN A 209 -14.28 -6.58 -1.62
CA GLN A 209 -14.07 -6.54 -3.06
C GLN A 209 -12.86 -5.65 -3.37
N ILE A 210 -11.93 -6.16 -4.16
CA ILE A 210 -10.75 -5.43 -4.60
C ILE A 210 -10.89 -5.16 -6.09
N LEU A 211 -10.79 -3.88 -6.44
CA LEU A 211 -10.62 -3.42 -7.81
C LEU A 211 -9.23 -2.82 -7.97
N GLY A 212 -8.46 -3.30 -8.94
CA GLY A 212 -7.13 -2.78 -9.21
C GLY A 212 -6.53 -3.25 -10.52
N VAL A 213 -5.28 -2.87 -10.75
CA VAL A 213 -4.50 -3.27 -11.93
C VAL A 213 -3.23 -3.97 -11.47
N GLU A 214 -3.07 -5.23 -11.84
CA GLU A 214 -1.86 -6.02 -11.55
C GLU A 214 -0.76 -5.68 -12.54
N ILE A 215 0.43 -5.41 -12.02
CA ILE A 215 1.64 -5.07 -12.78
C ILE A 215 2.89 -5.72 -12.17
N PRO A 216 3.96 -5.91 -12.94
CA PRO A 216 5.27 -6.23 -12.38
C PRO A 216 5.80 -5.10 -11.48
N LYS A 217 6.38 -5.43 -10.32
CA LYS A 217 6.94 -4.45 -9.36
C LYS A 217 7.96 -3.52 -10.01
N LYS A 218 8.76 -4.03 -10.94
CA LYS A 218 9.76 -3.27 -11.71
C LYS A 218 9.15 -2.16 -12.59
N ASP A 219 7.89 -2.29 -12.99
CA ASP A 219 7.21 -1.37 -13.90
C ASP A 219 6.48 -0.25 -13.14
N LEU A 220 6.41 -0.32 -11.80
CA LEU A 220 5.65 0.59 -10.94
C LEU A 220 5.97 2.06 -11.19
N GLU A 221 7.24 2.44 -11.31
CA GLU A 221 7.63 3.83 -11.60
C GLU A 221 7.12 4.29 -12.98
N GLY A 222 7.21 3.43 -13.98
CA GLY A 222 6.74 3.70 -15.33
C GLY A 222 5.23 3.89 -15.37
N VAL A 223 4.49 3.02 -14.68
CA VAL A 223 3.02 3.08 -14.56
C VAL A 223 2.58 4.32 -13.78
N ALA A 224 3.24 4.62 -12.66
CA ALA A 224 2.94 5.81 -11.87
C ALA A 224 3.15 7.11 -12.68
N ARG A 225 4.18 7.16 -13.53
CA ARG A 225 4.37 8.28 -14.47
C ARG A 225 3.22 8.38 -15.47
N ILE A 226 2.75 7.27 -16.05
CA ILE A 226 1.61 7.27 -16.98
C ILE A 226 0.34 7.86 -16.31
N ILE A 227 0.08 7.48 -15.06
CA ILE A 227 -1.05 8.01 -14.28
C ILE A 227 -0.90 9.51 -14.06
N ARG A 228 0.29 9.98 -13.68
CA ARG A 228 0.55 11.41 -13.47
C ARG A 228 0.41 12.24 -14.73
N ASP A 229 0.87 11.72 -15.87
CA ASP A 229 0.92 12.45 -17.13
C ASP A 229 -0.46 12.53 -17.80
N ASN A 230 -1.42 11.70 -17.38
CA ASN A 230 -2.79 11.67 -17.92
C ASN A 230 -3.82 11.62 -16.77
N PRO A 231 -3.86 12.63 -15.90
CA PRO A 231 -4.58 12.56 -14.64
C PRO A 231 -6.10 12.42 -14.82
N GLU A 232 -6.68 13.00 -15.86
CA GLU A 232 -8.09 12.91 -16.23
C GLU A 232 -8.53 11.48 -16.59
N LEU A 233 -7.61 10.63 -17.07
CA LEU A 233 -7.93 9.27 -17.47
C LEU A 233 -7.84 8.28 -16.30
N TYR A 234 -7.05 8.58 -15.28
CA TYR A 234 -6.63 7.58 -14.30
C TYR A 234 -6.88 7.98 -12.84
N ARG A 235 -6.68 9.25 -12.44
CA ARG A 235 -6.75 9.66 -11.03
C ARG A 235 -8.17 9.68 -10.45
N LEU A 236 -8.30 9.62 -9.12
CA LEU A 236 -9.54 9.33 -8.38
C LEU A 236 -10.06 10.47 -7.49
N LYS A 237 -9.67 11.73 -7.76
CA LYS A 237 -10.16 12.91 -7.01
C LYS A 237 -11.23 13.65 -7.79
N ASP A 238 -12.17 14.29 -7.09
CA ASP A 238 -13.32 15.02 -7.65
C ASP A 238 -12.96 15.89 -8.87
N GLU A 239 -11.81 16.58 -8.82
CA GLU A 239 -11.28 17.42 -9.89
C GLU A 239 -11.04 16.70 -11.23
N TYR A 240 -10.87 15.38 -11.22
CA TYR A 240 -10.62 14.54 -12.40
C TYR A 240 -11.89 13.89 -12.98
N TYR A 241 -13.04 14.04 -12.32
CA TYR A 241 -14.32 13.53 -12.82
C TYR A 241 -15.01 14.54 -13.73
N SER A 242 -15.58 14.04 -14.81
CA SER A 242 -16.52 14.75 -15.69
C SER A 242 -17.82 15.12 -14.96
N GLU A 243 -18.59 16.04 -15.53
CA GLU A 243 -19.89 16.42 -14.97
C GLU A 243 -20.86 15.23 -15.00
N GLU A 244 -20.80 14.40 -16.05
CA GLU A 244 -21.59 13.17 -16.14
C GLU A 244 -21.24 12.18 -15.03
N GLU A 245 -19.95 11.89 -14.81
CA GLU A 245 -19.50 10.99 -13.74
C GLU A 245 -19.95 11.46 -12.36
N ARG A 246 -19.89 12.78 -12.10
CA ARG A 246 -20.37 13.35 -10.84
C ARG A 246 -21.88 13.22 -10.67
N LYS A 247 -22.66 13.32 -11.76
CA LYS A 247 -24.11 13.12 -11.74
C LYS A 247 -24.46 11.66 -11.51
N GLU A 248 -23.81 10.73 -12.21
CA GLU A 248 -23.96 9.29 -12.04
C GLU A 248 -23.70 8.90 -10.57
N ALA A 249 -22.57 9.34 -10.01
CA ALA A 249 -22.24 9.09 -8.61
C ALA A 249 -23.26 9.70 -7.64
N ALA A 250 -23.75 10.92 -7.90
CA ALA A 250 -24.76 11.55 -7.07
C ALA A 250 -26.13 10.84 -7.14
N GLU A 251 -26.50 10.25 -8.28
CA GLU A 251 -27.72 9.47 -8.45
C GLU A 251 -27.61 8.11 -7.75
N GLU A 252 -26.46 7.45 -7.87
CA GLU A 252 -26.18 6.17 -7.20
C GLU A 252 -26.19 6.35 -5.68
N GLN A 253 -25.56 7.40 -5.15
CA GLN A 253 -25.60 7.70 -3.72
C GLN A 253 -27.03 7.93 -3.22
N LYS A 254 -27.88 8.65 -3.98
CA LYS A 254 -29.30 8.84 -3.63
C LYS A 254 -30.06 7.52 -3.62
N TRP A 255 -29.75 6.60 -4.53
CA TRP A 255 -30.37 5.29 -4.57
C TRP A 255 -29.94 4.41 -3.40
N ILE A 256 -28.65 4.43 -3.04
CA ILE A 256 -28.11 3.75 -1.85
C ILE A 256 -28.81 4.29 -0.59
N ASP A 257 -28.81 5.61 -0.39
CA ASP A 257 -29.41 6.26 0.77
C ASP A 257 -30.93 6.03 0.85
N GLY A 258 -31.59 5.86 -0.31
CA GLY A 258 -33.02 5.58 -0.42
C GLY A 258 -33.40 4.14 -0.05
N ARG A 259 -32.48 3.18 -0.16
CA ARG A 259 -32.69 1.78 0.27
C ARG A 259 -32.58 1.59 1.78
N HIS A 260 -31.96 2.52 2.49
CA HIS A 260 -31.72 2.44 3.94
C HIS A 260 -32.75 3.22 4.79
N LYS A 261 -33.86 3.67 4.18
CA LYS A 261 -35.02 4.26 4.87
C LYS A 261 -36.22 3.33 4.82
#